data_AF-A0A920EM34-F1
#
_entry.id   AF-A0A920EM34-F1
#
_cell.length_a   1.000
_cell.length_b   1.000
_cell.length_c   1.000
_cell.angle_alpha   90.00
_cell.angle_beta   90.00
_cell.angle_gamma   90.00
#
_symmetry.space_group_name_H-M   'P 1'
#
loop_
_entity.id
_entity.type
_entity.pdbx_description
1 polymer ?
#
loop_
_entity_poly.entity_id
_entity_poly.type
_entity_poly.pdbx_seq_one_letter_code
_entity_poly.pdbx_strand_id
1 'polypeptide(L)' 'MPDSGHHHLLINVDKLPDLKLPIPADSNHLHFGNGQTETELNLPEGKHTLQLLIGNHLHIPHSDPIISEKIEITVK' A
#
# COMPACT_ATOMS: atom_id res chain seq x y z
N MET A 1 3.13 17.77 5.54
CA MET A 1 3.63 17.96 6.92
C MET A 1 4.39 16.71 7.35
N PRO A 2 5.34 16.77 8.29
CA PRO A 2 6.12 15.60 8.71
C PRO A 2 5.24 14.49 9.31
N ASP A 3 4.20 14.88 10.05
CA ASP A 3 3.28 13.96 10.75
C ASP A 3 1.99 13.68 9.96
N SER A 4 1.93 14.09 8.69
CA SER A 4 0.79 13.80 7.80
C SER A 4 1.11 12.61 6.93
N GLY A 5 0.16 11.68 6.81
CA GLY A 5 0.26 10.56 5.87
C GLY A 5 -0.94 9.63 6.00
N HIS A 6 -0.94 8.59 5.18
CA HIS A 6 -1.95 7.54 5.22
C HIS A 6 -1.39 6.22 4.65
N HIS A 7 -2.09 5.14 4.96
CA HIS A 7 -1.74 3.82 4.48
C HIS A 7 -2.07 3.64 3.00
N HIS A 8 -1.21 2.89 2.32
CA HIS A 8 -1.45 2.37 0.99
C HIS A 8 -1.34 0.85 1.09
N LEU A 9 -2.31 0.15 0.53
CA LEU A 9 -2.25 -1.30 0.38
C LEU A 9 -1.74 -1.63 -1.02
N LEU A 10 -0.60 -2.30 -1.07
CA LEU A 10 0.02 -2.83 -2.29
C LEU A 10 -0.46 -4.26 -2.49
N ILE A 11 -1.09 -4.52 -3.64
CA ILE A 11 -1.68 -5.80 -4.01
C ILE A 11 -0.88 -6.37 -5.19
N ASN A 12 -0.29 -7.55 -5.02
CA ASN A 12 0.52 -8.23 -6.04
C ASN A 12 1.67 -7.38 -6.59
N VAL A 13 2.28 -6.56 -5.73
CA VAL A 13 3.44 -5.73 -6.09
C VAL A 13 4.72 -6.47 -5.71
N ASP A 14 5.48 -6.90 -6.71
CA ASP A 14 6.71 -7.69 -6.50
C ASP A 14 7.82 -6.86 -5.85
N LYS A 15 8.05 -5.64 -6.35
CA LYS A 15 9.07 -4.71 -5.88
C LYS A 15 8.40 -3.43 -5.43
N LEU A 16 8.85 -2.89 -4.29
CA LEU A 16 8.38 -1.61 -3.80
C LEU A 16 8.54 -0.50 -4.87
N PRO A 17 7.61 0.46 -4.94
CA PRO A 17 7.77 1.63 -5.79
C PRO A 17 9.01 2.44 -5.37
N ASP A 18 9.44 3.37 -6.23
CA ASP A 18 10.48 4.31 -5.86
C ASP A 18 10.02 5.14 -4.66
N LEU A 19 10.72 4.99 -3.53
CA LEU A 19 10.35 5.63 -2.26
C LEU A 19 10.53 7.15 -2.26
N LYS A 20 11.07 7.72 -3.35
CA LYS A 20 11.21 9.17 -3.55
C LYS A 20 10.13 9.77 -4.42
N LEU A 21 9.26 8.95 -5.01
CA LEU A 21 8.18 9.36 -5.89
C LEU A 21 6.81 9.08 -5.25
N PRO A 22 5.74 9.72 -5.74
CA PRO A 22 4.39 9.37 -5.32
C PRO A 22 4.10 7.89 -5.58
N ILE A 23 3.47 7.23 -4.62
CA ILE A 23 2.93 5.88 -4.77
C ILE A 23 1.91 5.89 -5.92
N PRO A 24 1.96 4.93 -6.86
CA PRO A 24 1.03 4.88 -7.97
C PRO A 24 -0.44 4.88 -7.53
N ALA A 25 -1.30 5.43 -8.38
CA ALA A 25 -2.75 5.38 -8.22
C ALA A 25 -3.32 4.46 -9.31
N ASP A 26 -3.21 3.15 -9.09
CA ASP A 26 -3.68 2.10 -10.00
C ASP A 26 -4.40 0.98 -9.22
N SER A 27 -4.85 -0.05 -9.92
CA SER A 27 -5.57 -1.20 -9.33
C SER A 27 -4.80 -1.99 -8.29
N ASN A 28 -3.47 -1.85 -8.26
CA ASN A 28 -2.58 -2.57 -7.36
C ASN A 28 -2.20 -1.75 -6.13
N HIS A 29 -2.63 -0.48 -6.05
CA HIS A 29 -2.33 0.44 -4.97
C HIS A 29 -3.61 1.09 -4.46
N LEU A 30 -4.15 0.57 -3.36
CA LEU A 30 -5.35 1.14 -2.74
C LEU A 30 -4.96 2.20 -1.70
N HIS A 31 -5.59 3.38 -1.76
CA HIS A 31 -5.27 4.56 -0.96
C HIS A 31 -6.27 4.74 0.20
N PHE A 32 -5.75 4.92 1.43
CA PHE A 32 -6.54 5.07 2.65
C PHE A 32 -6.56 6.54 3.14
N GLY A 33 -6.58 7.49 2.20
CA GLY A 33 -6.44 8.92 2.48
C GLY A 33 -7.60 9.58 3.23
N ASN A 34 -8.74 8.90 3.41
CA ASN A 34 -9.91 9.41 4.13
C ASN A 34 -10.01 8.88 5.56
N GLY A 35 -8.93 8.31 6.10
CA GLY A 35 -8.90 7.76 7.46
C GLY A 35 -9.53 6.37 7.57
N GLN A 36 -9.64 5.63 6.45
CA GLN A 36 -10.05 4.23 6.49
C GLN A 36 -9.03 3.40 7.29
N THR A 37 -9.53 2.48 8.11
CA THR A 37 -8.71 1.53 8.88
C THR A 37 -8.73 0.12 8.30
N GLU A 38 -9.72 -0.16 7.45
CA GLU A 38 -9.96 -1.47 6.86
C GLU A 38 -10.58 -1.34 5.47
N THR A 39 -10.59 -2.45 4.74
CA THR A 39 -11.22 -2.58 3.42
C THR A 39 -11.60 -4.03 3.17
N GLU A 40 -12.61 -4.26 2.33
CA GLU A 40 -12.94 -5.58 1.81
C GLU A 40 -12.32 -5.73 0.40
N LEU A 41 -11.57 -6.81 0.19
CA LEU A 41 -10.94 -7.09 -1.10
C LEU A 41 -11.64 -8.27 -1.78
N ASN A 42 -12.10 -8.04 -3.01
CA ASN A 42 -12.52 -9.12 -3.89
C ASN A 42 -11.35 -9.49 -4.80
N LEU A 43 -10.69 -10.60 -4.49
CA LEU A 43 -9.54 -11.11 -5.23
C LEU A 43 -9.93 -12.36 -6.02
N PRO A 44 -9.38 -12.56 -7.23
CA PRO A 44 -9.58 -13.80 -7.97
C PRO A 44 -8.99 -15.01 -7.23
N GLU A 45 -9.43 -16.22 -7.59
CA GLU A 45 -8.84 -17.45 -7.04
C GLU A 45 -7.34 -17.51 -7.37
N GLY A 46 -6.52 -17.89 -6.39
CA GLY A 46 -5.07 -18.00 -6.56
C GLY A 46 -4.26 -17.35 -5.44
N LYS A 47 -2.95 -17.20 -5.72
CA LYS A 47 -1.99 -16.61 -4.78
C LYS A 47 -1.95 -15.09 -4.94
N HIS A 48 -1.92 -14.40 -3.81
CA HIS A 48 -1.80 -12.94 -3.76
C HIS A 48 -0.80 -12.51 -2.71
N THR A 49 -0.11 -11.40 -2.96
CA THR A 49 0.74 -10.75 -1.96
C THR A 49 0.14 -9.43 -1.53
N LEU A 50 0.14 -9.15 -0.24
CA LEU A 50 -0.34 -7.88 0.33
C LEU A 50 0.78 -7.23 1.15
N GLN A 51 0.90 -5.92 1.07
CA GLN A 51 1.87 -5.14 1.84
C GLN A 51 1.33 -3.73 2.11
N LEU A 52 1.60 -3.19 3.31
CA LEU A 52 1.27 -1.81 3.66
C LEU A 52 2.50 -0.91 3.51
N LEU A 53 2.26 0.31 3.01
CA LEU A 53 3.25 1.37 2.89
C LEU A 53 2.62 2.70 3.31
N ILE A 54 3.27 3.45 4.20
CA ILE A 54 2.81 4.82 4.54
C ILE A 54 3.45 5.84 3.61
N GLY A 55 2.59 6.64 2.98
CA GLY A 55 2.96 7.84 2.22
C GLY A 55 2.48 9.10 2.92
N ASN A 56 3.19 10.21 2.72
CA ASN A 56 2.80 11.51 3.26
C ASN A 56 1.61 12.13 2.49
N HIS A 57 1.23 13.38 2.76
CA HIS A 57 0.15 14.08 2.05
C HIS A 57 0.31 14.20 0.50
N LEU A 58 1.52 14.01 -0.04
CA LEU A 58 1.80 13.94 -1.48
C LEU A 58 1.87 12.49 -1.99
N HIS A 59 1.50 11.51 -1.17
CA HIS A 59 1.63 10.07 -1.42
C HIS A 59 3.07 9.61 -1.60
N ILE A 60 4.05 10.41 -1.16
CA ILE A 60 5.47 10.04 -1.21
C ILE A 60 5.83 9.36 0.10
N PRO A 61 6.46 8.17 0.10
CA PRO A 61 6.95 7.54 1.32
C PRO A 61 7.83 8.49 2.15
N HIS A 62 7.78 8.34 3.47
CA HIS A 62 8.64 9.12 4.35
C HIS A 62 10.11 8.74 4.15
N SER A 63 11.03 9.66 4.48
CA SER A 63 12.47 9.43 4.33
C SER A 63 12.99 8.24 5.14
N ASP A 64 12.39 8.01 6.31
CA ASP A 64 12.44 6.74 7.01
C ASP A 64 11.13 6.01 6.72
N PRO A 65 11.11 5.05 5.78
CA PRO A 65 9.88 4.50 5.26
C PRO A 65 9.24 3.53 6.26
N ILE A 66 7.97 3.74 6.55
CA ILE A 66 7.17 2.82 7.36
C ILE A 66 6.49 1.82 6.42
N ILE A 67 6.95 0.58 6.46
CA ILE A 67 6.55 -0.51 5.57
C ILE A 67 6.27 -1.76 6.41
N SER A 68 5.18 -2.47 6.12
CA SER A 68 4.93 -3.78 6.75
C SER A 68 5.77 -4.89 6.11
N GLU A 69 5.83 -6.03 6.81
CA GLU A 69 6.17 -7.28 6.15
C GLU A 69 5.18 -7.56 5.00
N LYS A 70 5.68 -8.21 3.95
CA LYS A 70 4.85 -8.69 2.84
C LYS A 70 4.27 -10.04 3.24
N ILE A 71 2.96 -10.18 3.13
CA ILE A 71 2.26 -11.45 3.38
C ILE A 71 1.81 -12.09 2.07
N GLU A 72 1.77 -13.42 2.04
CA GLU A 72 1.15 -14.19 0.96
C GLU A 72 -0.17 -14.79 1.48
N ILE A 73 -1.22 -14.68 0.70
CA ILE A 73 -2.52 -15.32 0.93
C ILE A 73 -2.91 -16.16 -0.29
N THR A 74 -3.78 -17.14 -0.09
CA THR A 74 -4.38 -17.94 -1.17
C THR A 74 -5.89 -17.87 -1.06
N VAL A 75 -6.54 -17.40 -2.11
CA VAL A 75 -8.00 -17.39 -2.26
C VAL A 75 -8.41 -18.69 -2.96
N LYS A 76 -9.44 -19.35 -2.43
CA LYS A 76 -9.98 -20.64 -2.88
C LYS A 76 -11.47 -20.54 -3.15
#